data_AF-A0A671EV49-F1
#
_entry.id   AF-A0A671EV49-F1
#
_cell.length_a   1.000
_cell.length_b   1.000
_cell.length_c   1.000
_cell.angle_alpha   90.00
_cell.angle_beta   90.00
_cell.angle_gamma   90.00
#
_symmetry.space_group_name_H-M   'P 1'
#
loop_
_entity.id
_entity.type
_entity.pdbx_description
1 polymer ?
#
loop_
_entity_poly.entity_id
_entity_poly.type
_entity_poly.pdbx_seq_one_letter_code
_entity_poly.pdbx_strand_id
1 'polypeptide(L)'
;MWCVPHPEKPNHTLVLLDTEGLGDVEKGDNNNDAQIFALAILLSSTFVYNTMNKIDQRAIDLLYYVTELSHLLRAESSPNLDRVEDTADFVSCCPDLVWTLRDFYLSLEADGQLITADDYLETSLRPKQDTDESLQNFNLPRLCIQKFFPVKKCFIFDSPTHRKKLAQLETLNNNELDPDFVQQVADFCYYIFHSSKTKTLSGGIKVNGPHLKSLVLTYVDAISRGDLPCMENSVLALAQTKNSAAVKKAIAHYDQQMGQKLQLPTDTLQELLDLHRASEKGAIEVFMKNSFKDVDQKFQRELQACLVAKRDDFCKQNMKASSDCCMALLQDIFSPLEKDVKQGTFSKPRGYYLFIQKKQELINKYYEVPRKRIQAEKTLKKYLESKQDVADALLQTDQSLTEKEKEIEVQCMKAESAEAAAKMLEELQKKNEQMMEEKEKSHQEHVKQFTEKMERERSQSMAEQQRILDLKLQVFDCVITISSSTWAESKTLLRKLKGGKNDCFSRKAVLHVGEKGQE
;
A
#
# COMPACT_ATOMS: atom_id res chain seq x y z
N MET A 1 15.63 19.23 9.64
CA MET A 1 15.81 17.80 9.28
C MET A 1 17.17 17.61 8.63
N TRP A 2 17.84 16.48 8.88
CA TRP A 2 19.09 16.12 8.21
C TRP A 2 19.01 14.67 7.71
N CYS A 3 19.18 14.47 6.40
CA CYS A 3 19.11 13.16 5.77
C CYS A 3 20.52 12.67 5.42
N VAL A 4 20.94 11.54 5.98
CA VAL A 4 22.26 10.94 5.76
C VAL A 4 22.13 9.45 5.42
N PRO A 5 23.09 8.85 4.69
CA PRO A 5 23.14 7.40 4.53
C PRO A 5 23.15 6.71 5.88
N HIS A 6 22.38 5.64 6.05
CA HIS A 6 22.40 4.90 7.31
C HIS A 6 23.75 4.18 7.47
N PRO A 7 24.46 4.34 8.60
CA PRO A 7 25.81 3.79 8.77
C PRO A 7 25.85 2.25 8.72
N GLU A 8 24.86 1.59 9.33
CA GLU A 8 24.82 0.11 9.42
C GLU A 8 23.89 -0.60 8.42
N LYS A 9 22.98 0.12 7.75
CA LYS A 9 21.90 -0.48 6.94
C LYS A 9 22.06 -0.05 5.47
N PRO A 10 22.61 -0.91 4.59
CA PRO A 10 22.76 -0.56 3.19
C PRO A 10 21.39 -0.29 2.57
N ASN A 11 21.33 0.65 1.62
CA ASN A 11 20.09 1.10 0.95
C ASN A 11 19.05 1.78 1.85
N HIS A 12 19.41 2.21 3.06
CA HIS A 12 18.55 2.98 3.95
C HIS A 12 19.10 4.40 4.17
N THR A 13 18.20 5.33 4.48
CA THR A 13 18.52 6.72 4.85
C THR A 13 18.12 6.92 6.30
N LEU A 14 19.06 7.43 7.11
CA LEU A 14 18.77 7.92 8.45
C LEU A 14 18.31 9.38 8.34
N VAL A 15 17.11 9.66 8.84
CA VAL A 15 16.53 11.01 8.87
C VAL A 15 16.53 11.48 10.32
N LEU A 16 17.35 12.49 10.60
CA LEU A 16 17.41 13.13 11.91
C LEU A 16 16.45 14.32 11.93
N LEU A 17 15.47 14.28 12.82
CA LEU A 17 14.50 15.35 13.05
C LEU A 17 14.85 16.02 14.37
N ASP A 18 15.53 17.17 14.26
CA ASP A 18 15.76 18.06 15.39
C ASP A 18 14.56 19.00 15.54
N THR A 19 14.10 19.20 16.77
CA THR A 19 12.90 19.96 17.10
C THR A 19 13.26 21.17 17.96
N GLU A 20 12.40 22.19 17.92
CA GLU A 20 12.50 23.30 18.85
C GLU A 20 12.36 22.81 20.32
N GLY A 21 13.04 23.49 21.24
CA GLY A 21 12.94 23.21 22.67
C GLY A 21 11.59 23.61 23.24
N LEU A 22 11.01 22.74 24.07
CA LEU A 22 9.69 22.94 24.67
C LEU A 22 9.77 23.93 25.84
N GLY A 23 8.80 24.84 25.94
CA GLY A 23 8.65 25.77 27.06
C GLY A 23 9.52 27.03 26.97
N ASP A 24 9.79 27.53 25.75
CA ASP A 24 10.46 28.82 25.55
C ASP A 24 9.56 29.97 26.05
N VAL A 25 10.03 30.67 27.09
CA VAL A 25 9.28 31.70 27.82
C VAL A 25 9.04 32.95 26.95
N GLU A 26 9.84 33.17 25.90
CA GLU A 26 9.69 34.31 25.00
C GLU A 26 8.59 34.11 23.94
N LYS A 27 8.06 32.89 23.80
CA LYS A 27 7.08 32.52 22.77
C LYS A 27 5.78 32.08 23.45
N GLY A 28 4.92 33.07 23.74
CA GLY A 28 3.71 32.91 24.55
C GLY A 28 2.57 32.03 23.99
N ASP A 29 2.86 30.96 23.24
CA ASP A 29 1.84 30.07 22.66
C ASP A 29 2.20 28.58 22.85
N ASN A 30 1.88 28.04 24.04
CA ASN A 30 2.06 26.63 24.42
C ASN A 30 1.43 25.62 23.44
N ASN A 31 0.53 26.07 22.55
CA ASN A 31 -0.09 25.23 21.52
C ASN A 31 0.90 24.78 20.43
N ASN A 32 1.89 25.61 20.07
CA ASN A 32 2.85 25.26 19.02
C ASN A 32 3.81 24.15 19.47
N ASP A 33 4.22 24.17 20.74
CA ASP A 33 5.08 23.14 21.34
C ASP A 33 4.43 21.76 21.29
N ALA A 34 3.14 21.70 21.62
CA ALA A 34 2.37 20.47 21.57
C ALA A 34 2.23 19.92 20.14
N GLN A 35 2.07 20.81 19.15
CA GLN A 35 1.99 20.45 17.73
C GLN A 35 3.34 19.95 17.19
N ILE A 36 4.45 20.62 17.51
CA ILE A 36 5.80 20.18 17.13
C ILE A 36 6.09 18.79 17.70
N PHE A 37 5.74 18.57 18.97
CA PHE A 37 5.94 17.29 19.63
C PHE A 37 5.06 16.19 19.01
N ALA A 38 3.79 16.48 18.72
CA ALA A 38 2.91 15.54 18.02
C ALA A 38 3.47 15.17 16.64
N LEU A 39 3.93 16.15 15.86
CA LEU A 39 4.58 15.91 14.56
C LEU A 39 5.83 15.02 14.69
N ALA A 40 6.66 15.25 15.72
CA ALA A 40 7.85 14.45 15.97
C ALA A 40 7.50 12.98 16.24
N ILE A 41 6.43 12.70 17.00
CA ILE A 41 5.93 11.33 17.22
C ILE A 41 5.41 10.73 15.91
N LEU A 42 4.55 11.45 15.18
CA LEU A 42 3.88 10.92 13.98
C LEU A 42 4.88 10.60 12.87
N LEU A 43 5.93 11.42 12.71
CA LEU A 43 6.91 11.30 11.63
C LEU A 43 8.07 10.34 11.95
N SER A 44 8.37 10.08 13.23
CA SER A 44 9.50 9.25 13.64
C SER A 44 9.18 7.76 13.71
N SER A 45 10.21 6.92 13.58
CA SER A 45 10.18 5.48 13.94
C SER A 45 10.77 5.21 15.32
N THR A 46 11.62 6.11 15.80
CA THR A 46 12.16 6.13 17.16
C THR A 46 12.07 7.56 17.65
N PHE A 47 11.37 7.77 18.76
CA PHE A 47 11.18 9.06 19.39
C PHE A 47 12.14 9.20 20.56
N VAL A 48 13.07 10.15 20.48
CA VAL A 48 14.05 10.42 21.53
C VAL A 48 13.54 11.54 22.41
N TYR A 49 13.13 11.21 23.63
CA TYR A 49 12.71 12.20 24.62
C TYR A 49 13.91 12.56 25.51
N ASN A 50 14.44 13.76 25.34
CA ASN A 50 15.63 14.24 26.05
C ASN A 50 15.26 15.18 27.18
N THR A 51 15.58 14.79 28.42
CA THR A 51 15.33 15.58 29.63
C THR A 51 16.59 15.71 30.47
N MET A 52 16.67 16.75 31.28
CA MET A 52 17.77 16.93 32.24
C MET A 52 17.50 16.16 33.52
N ASN A 53 18.57 15.68 34.16
CA ASN A 53 18.58 15.05 35.47
C ASN A 53 17.72 13.79 35.56
N LYS A 54 16.78 13.75 36.51
CA LYS A 54 15.93 12.61 36.83
C LYS A 54 14.58 12.69 36.12
N ILE A 55 13.89 11.55 36.04
CA ILE A 55 12.49 11.52 35.60
C ILE A 55 11.63 12.09 36.73
N ASP A 56 10.98 13.24 36.48
CA ASP A 56 10.03 13.85 37.38
C ASP A 56 8.59 13.80 36.84
N GLN A 57 7.63 14.23 37.66
CA GLN A 57 6.22 14.19 37.28
C GLN A 57 5.92 15.13 36.10
N ARG A 58 6.62 16.27 35.99
CA ARG A 58 6.43 17.22 34.89
C ARG A 58 6.82 16.61 33.56
N ALA A 59 7.95 15.89 33.52
CA ALA A 59 8.41 15.22 32.31
C ALA A 59 7.43 14.12 31.86
N ILE A 60 6.81 13.41 32.81
CA ILE A 60 5.76 12.42 32.55
C ILE A 60 4.47 13.08 32.06
N ASP A 61 4.02 14.15 32.70
CA ASP A 61 2.78 14.84 32.34
C ASP A 61 2.87 15.46 30.94
N LEU A 62 4.03 16.03 30.58
CA LEU A 62 4.26 16.57 29.24
C LEU A 62 4.25 15.47 28.17
N LEU A 63 4.94 14.36 28.43
CA LEU A 63 4.94 13.22 27.51
C LEU A 63 3.51 12.65 27.37
N TYR A 64 2.77 12.55 28.49
CA TYR A 64 1.38 12.12 28.49
C TYR A 64 0.48 13.05 27.68
N TYR A 65 0.54 14.35 27.92
CA TYR A 65 -0.28 15.35 27.22
C TYR A 65 -0.11 15.24 25.71
N VAL A 66 1.12 15.04 25.23
CA VAL A 66 1.35 14.91 23.79
C VAL A 66 0.96 13.52 23.26
N THR A 67 1.06 12.45 24.07
CA THR A 67 0.50 11.15 23.69
C THR A 67 -1.03 11.18 23.59
N GLU A 68 -1.71 11.88 24.50
CA GLU A 68 -3.17 12.04 24.47
C GLU A 68 -3.62 12.91 23.30
N LEU A 69 -2.90 14.00 23.01
CA LEU A 69 -3.12 14.74 21.77
C LEU A 69 -2.94 13.77 20.59
N SER A 70 -1.83 13.07 20.48
CA SER A 70 -1.59 12.06 19.43
C SER A 70 -2.65 10.94 19.36
N HIS A 71 -3.36 10.67 20.47
CA HIS A 71 -4.46 9.72 20.57
C HIS A 71 -5.79 10.32 20.07
N LEU A 72 -6.14 11.52 20.53
CA LEU A 72 -7.30 12.30 20.05
C LEU A 72 -7.17 12.63 18.56
N LEU A 73 -5.95 12.89 18.11
CA LEU A 73 -5.56 13.07 16.72
C LEU A 73 -5.93 11.87 15.81
N ARG A 74 -6.25 10.70 16.38
CA ARG A 74 -6.49 9.45 15.63
C ARG A 74 -7.90 8.86 15.77
N ALA A 75 -8.69 9.25 16.78
CA ALA A 75 -9.95 8.58 17.13
C ALA A 75 -11.22 9.10 16.38
N GLU A 76 -11.16 10.26 15.73
CA GLU A 76 -12.36 10.91 15.15
C GLU A 76 -12.79 10.41 13.74
N SER A 77 -12.12 9.41 13.15
CA SER A 77 -12.40 8.97 11.77
C SER A 77 -13.44 7.85 11.58
N SER A 78 -14.04 7.29 12.64
CA SER A 78 -15.10 6.27 12.54
C SER A 78 -16.37 6.69 13.31
N PRO A 79 -17.53 6.89 12.64
CA PRO A 79 -18.80 7.14 13.32
C PRO A 79 -19.42 5.90 13.98
N ASN A 80 -18.78 4.72 13.89
CA ASN A 80 -19.33 3.46 14.39
C ASN A 80 -18.68 3.09 15.73
N LEU A 81 -19.30 3.53 16.82
CA LEU A 81 -18.90 3.32 18.22
C LEU A 81 -19.00 1.86 18.69
N ASP A 82 -19.42 0.91 17.85
CA ASP A 82 -19.72 -0.48 18.24
C ASP A 82 -18.60 -1.51 17.93
N ARG A 83 -17.42 -1.09 17.46
CA ARG A 83 -16.28 -2.01 17.31
C ARG A 83 -15.28 -1.82 18.44
N VAL A 84 -15.32 -2.74 19.40
CA VAL A 84 -14.31 -2.90 20.48
C VAL A 84 -12.93 -3.35 19.93
N GLU A 85 -12.69 -3.27 18.62
CA GLU A 85 -11.49 -3.81 17.94
C GLU A 85 -10.36 -2.79 17.65
N ASP A 86 -10.56 -1.47 17.82
CA ASP A 86 -9.61 -0.45 17.32
C ASP A 86 -8.31 -0.23 18.14
N THR A 87 -8.08 -1.00 19.21
CA THR A 87 -6.82 -0.87 19.98
C THR A 87 -5.65 -1.66 19.42
N ALA A 88 -5.88 -2.51 18.41
CA ALA A 88 -4.81 -3.29 17.77
C ALA A 88 -4.04 -2.44 16.74
N ASP A 89 -4.74 -1.73 15.84
CA ASP A 89 -4.12 -0.84 14.83
C ASP A 89 -3.40 0.37 15.46
N PHE A 90 -3.70 0.67 16.72
CA PHE A 90 -3.08 1.74 17.51
C PHE A 90 -1.56 1.56 17.70
N VAL A 91 -1.11 0.34 18.00
CA VAL A 91 0.26 0.06 18.46
C VAL A 91 1.26 -0.08 17.30
N SER A 92 0.81 -0.43 16.10
CA SER A 92 1.72 -0.76 14.98
C SER A 92 2.47 0.43 14.39
N CYS A 93 1.92 1.64 14.51
CA CYS A 93 2.45 2.84 13.86
C CYS A 93 3.17 3.81 14.82
N CYS A 94 3.15 3.52 16.13
CA CYS A 94 3.83 4.33 17.14
C CYS A 94 5.34 4.10 17.11
N PRO A 95 6.16 5.14 17.30
CA PRO A 95 7.61 4.97 17.37
C PRO A 95 8.01 4.22 18.64
N ASP A 96 9.22 3.64 18.62
CA ASP A 96 9.86 3.16 19.85
C ASP A 96 10.28 4.39 20.70
N LEU A 97 10.13 4.35 22.03
CA LEU A 97 10.55 5.44 22.92
C LEU A 97 11.99 5.23 23.39
N VAL A 98 12.82 6.25 23.24
CA VAL A 98 14.16 6.31 23.87
C VAL A 98 14.20 7.53 24.77
N TRP A 99 14.24 7.31 26.08
CA TRP A 99 14.36 8.39 27.06
C TRP A 99 15.83 8.62 27.39
N THR A 100 16.30 9.83 27.15
CA THR A 100 17.69 10.25 27.41
C THR A 100 17.72 11.23 28.58
N LEU A 101 18.51 10.90 29.61
CA LEU A 101 18.63 11.66 30.85
C LEU A 101 20.01 12.30 30.92
N ARG A 102 20.08 13.61 30.70
CA ARG A 102 21.31 14.40 30.65
C ARG A 102 21.74 14.88 32.03
N ASP A 103 23.04 14.95 32.29
CA ASP A 103 23.59 15.34 33.61
C ASP A 103 22.96 14.51 34.75
N PHE A 104 22.87 13.19 34.56
CA PHE A 104 22.29 12.29 35.55
C PHE A 104 23.16 12.24 36.82
N TYR A 105 22.55 12.34 38.00
CA TYR A 105 23.29 12.46 39.26
C TYR A 105 22.87 11.45 40.35
N LEU A 106 21.86 10.61 40.08
CA LEU A 106 21.39 9.63 41.06
C LEU A 106 22.24 8.36 40.95
N SER A 107 22.50 7.70 42.08
CA SER A 107 23.00 6.32 42.04
C SER A 107 21.87 5.42 41.53
N LEU A 108 22.15 4.59 40.52
CA LEU A 108 21.22 3.58 40.02
C LEU A 108 21.14 2.41 41.00
N GLU A 109 20.57 2.67 42.18
CA GLU A 109 20.39 1.69 43.26
C GLU A 109 18.91 1.64 43.69
N ALA A 110 18.37 0.43 43.76
CA ALA A 110 17.06 0.16 44.35
C ALA A 110 17.20 -1.00 45.35
N ASP A 111 16.69 -0.82 46.58
CA ASP A 111 16.76 -1.82 47.66
C ASP A 111 18.19 -2.36 47.94
N GLY A 112 19.20 -1.52 47.73
CA GLY A 112 20.61 -1.86 47.91
C GLY A 112 21.24 -2.70 46.79
N GLN A 113 20.54 -2.87 45.66
CA GLN A 113 21.05 -3.52 44.45
C GLN A 113 21.23 -2.50 43.32
N LEU A 114 22.28 -2.69 42.52
CA LEU A 114 22.49 -1.90 41.31
C LEU A 114 21.43 -2.28 40.26
N ILE A 115 20.77 -1.26 39.70
CA ILE A 115 19.76 -1.39 38.65
C ILE A 115 20.27 -0.80 37.34
N THR A 116 19.70 -1.22 36.22
CA THR A 116 20.01 -0.61 34.92
C THR A 116 19.23 0.70 34.71
N ALA A 117 19.63 1.51 33.73
CA ALA A 117 18.85 2.69 33.33
C ALA A 117 17.44 2.31 32.85
N ASP A 118 17.29 1.14 32.21
CA ASP A 118 15.99 0.62 31.78
C ASP A 118 15.11 0.24 32.99
N ASP A 119 15.68 -0.43 34.00
CA ASP A 119 14.96 -0.74 35.24
C ASP A 119 14.51 0.54 35.97
N TYR A 120 15.33 1.59 35.94
CA TYR A 120 14.97 2.91 36.48
C TYR A 120 13.78 3.53 35.74
N LEU A 121 13.74 3.43 34.41
CA LEU A 121 12.60 3.90 33.59
C LEU A 121 11.33 3.09 33.90
N GLU A 122 11.41 1.76 33.91
CA GLU A 122 10.28 0.88 34.22
C GLU A 122 9.73 1.13 35.63
N THR A 123 10.61 1.38 36.60
CA THR A 123 10.21 1.76 37.97
C THR A 123 9.52 3.13 38.00
N SER A 124 10.04 4.11 37.24
CA SER A 124 9.47 5.47 37.17
C SER A 124 8.09 5.50 36.51
N LEU A 125 7.85 4.61 35.56
CA LEU A 125 6.57 4.43 34.87
C LEU A 125 5.63 3.48 35.60
N ARG A 126 6.02 2.84 36.72
CA ARG A 126 5.17 1.86 37.40
C ARG A 126 3.93 2.52 38.03
N PRO A 127 2.71 2.07 37.70
CA PRO A 127 1.50 2.54 38.37
C PRO A 127 1.44 2.05 39.82
N LYS A 128 0.81 2.83 40.70
CA LYS A 128 0.57 2.49 42.10
C LYS A 128 -0.74 1.72 42.24
N GLN A 129 -0.78 0.70 43.11
CA GLN A 129 -1.90 -0.25 43.25
C GLN A 129 -3.10 0.24 44.08
N ASP A 130 -3.07 1.45 44.64
CA ASP A 130 -4.15 1.95 45.49
C ASP A 130 -5.31 2.54 44.67
N THR A 131 -6.53 2.35 45.17
CA THR A 131 -7.82 2.76 44.56
C THR A 131 -8.28 4.17 44.92
N ASP A 132 -7.40 5.01 45.48
CA ASP A 132 -7.78 6.39 45.81
C ASP A 132 -7.95 7.24 44.54
N GLU A 133 -8.97 8.12 44.53
CA GLU A 133 -9.31 8.95 43.37
C GLU A 133 -8.16 9.92 43.02
N SER A 134 -7.38 10.32 44.04
CA SER A 134 -6.17 11.15 43.91
C SER A 134 -5.02 10.47 43.15
N LEU A 135 -5.00 9.13 43.07
CA LEU A 135 -3.98 8.35 42.36
C LEU A 135 -4.28 8.17 40.87
N GLN A 136 -5.50 8.46 40.41
CA GLN A 136 -5.82 8.37 38.99
C GLN A 136 -4.96 9.32 38.16
N ASN A 137 -4.77 10.56 38.63
CA ASN A 137 -3.90 11.54 37.96
C ASN A 137 -2.43 11.12 37.92
N PHE A 138 -1.97 10.28 38.85
CA PHE A 138 -0.62 9.73 38.85
C PHE A 138 -0.50 8.51 37.91
N ASN A 139 -1.49 7.63 37.91
CA ASN A 139 -1.46 6.37 37.18
C ASN A 139 -1.79 6.52 35.69
N LEU A 140 -2.72 7.40 35.34
CA LEU A 140 -3.21 7.56 33.96
C LEU A 140 -2.08 7.94 32.98
N PRO A 141 -1.24 8.97 33.24
CA PRO A 141 -0.08 9.28 32.40
C PRO A 141 0.83 8.10 32.13
N ARG A 142 1.12 7.34 33.18
CA ARG A 142 2.03 6.18 33.15
C ARG A 142 1.45 5.03 32.34
N LEU A 143 0.17 4.73 32.53
CA LEU A 143 -0.53 3.69 31.77
C LEU A 143 -0.62 4.06 30.29
N CYS A 144 -0.90 5.32 29.96
CA CYS A 144 -0.96 5.79 28.57
C CYS A 144 0.42 5.70 27.91
N ILE A 145 1.49 6.15 28.56
CA ILE A 145 2.87 6.03 28.02
C ILE A 145 3.23 4.56 27.80
N GLN A 146 2.96 3.67 28.77
CA GLN A 146 3.25 2.24 28.63
C GLN A 146 2.47 1.60 27.47
N LYS A 147 1.22 1.99 27.26
CA LYS A 147 0.35 1.48 26.19
C LYS A 147 0.72 2.04 24.82
N PHE A 148 1.10 3.33 24.75
CA PHE A 148 1.45 4.02 23.51
C PHE A 148 2.83 3.59 22.99
N PHE A 149 3.79 3.40 23.90
CA PHE A 149 5.15 2.99 23.59
C PHE A 149 5.42 1.57 24.12
N PRO A 150 5.15 0.53 23.33
CA PRO A 150 5.38 -0.85 23.76
C PRO A 150 6.87 -1.10 24.00
N VAL A 151 7.73 -0.59 23.12
CA VAL A 151 9.20 -0.66 23.24
C VAL A 151 9.70 0.65 23.82
N LYS A 152 10.42 0.56 24.94
CA LYS A 152 11.00 1.68 25.68
C LYS A 152 12.46 1.35 25.98
N LYS A 153 13.33 2.35 25.92
CA LYS A 153 14.76 2.26 26.25
C LYS A 153 15.16 3.52 27.00
N CYS A 154 16.06 3.39 27.97
CA CYS A 154 16.59 4.50 28.75
C CYS A 154 18.11 4.58 28.58
N PHE A 155 18.62 5.81 28.42
CA PHE A 155 20.05 6.11 28.48
C PHE A 155 20.27 7.25 29.47
N ILE A 156 21.26 7.07 30.35
CA ILE A 156 21.77 8.14 31.20
C ILE A 156 23.06 8.68 30.61
N PHE A 157 23.25 9.99 30.77
CA PHE A 157 24.46 10.67 30.37
C PHE A 157 25.00 11.44 31.55
N ASP A 158 26.25 11.16 31.91
CA ASP A 158 26.99 11.96 32.86
C ASP A 158 27.26 13.36 32.28
N SER A 159 27.70 14.29 33.14
CA SER A 159 28.02 15.62 32.64
C SER A 159 29.21 15.56 31.71
N PRO A 160 29.11 16.05 30.46
CA PRO A 160 30.08 15.76 29.42
C PRO A 160 31.46 16.36 29.69
N THR A 161 31.50 17.44 30.45
CA THR A 161 32.74 18.08 30.90
C THR A 161 32.43 19.00 32.07
N HIS A 162 33.47 19.60 32.66
CA HIS A 162 33.31 20.57 33.74
C HIS A 162 32.46 21.78 33.28
N ARG A 163 31.55 22.25 34.14
CA ARG A 163 30.55 23.32 33.85
C ARG A 163 31.10 24.54 33.09
N LYS A 164 32.32 24.97 33.40
CA LYS A 164 32.99 26.12 32.76
C LYS A 164 33.32 25.92 31.27
N LYS A 165 33.42 24.67 30.81
CA LYS A 165 33.74 24.30 29.43
C LYS A 165 32.49 23.94 28.61
N LEU A 166 31.30 23.84 29.21
CA LEU A 166 30.07 23.43 28.53
C LEU A 166 29.70 24.35 27.35
N ALA A 167 29.97 25.65 27.46
CA ALA A 167 29.72 26.59 26.36
C ALA A 167 30.60 26.35 25.12
N GLN A 168 31.67 25.56 25.25
CA GLN A 168 32.62 25.24 24.18
C GLN A 168 32.49 23.78 23.72
N LEU A 169 31.45 23.06 24.17
CA LEU A 169 31.33 21.61 24.01
C LEU A 169 31.49 21.14 22.56
N GLU A 170 30.93 21.86 21.59
CA GLU A 170 31.03 21.53 20.17
C GLU A 170 32.46 21.60 19.60
N THR A 171 33.36 22.33 20.27
CA THR A 171 34.76 22.50 19.85
C THR A 171 35.74 21.59 20.60
N LEU A 172 35.28 20.93 21.67
CA LEU A 172 36.12 20.04 22.46
C LEU A 172 36.33 18.71 21.74
N ASN A 173 37.54 18.17 21.88
CA ASN A 173 37.83 16.83 21.39
C ASN A 173 37.34 15.76 22.39
N ASN A 174 37.09 14.53 21.92
CA ASN A 174 36.60 13.44 22.77
C ASN A 174 37.51 13.12 23.97
N ASN A 175 38.82 13.39 23.89
CA ASN A 175 39.76 13.20 24.99
C ASN A 175 39.69 14.31 26.07
N GLU A 176 38.93 15.39 25.81
CA GLU A 176 38.67 16.49 26.75
C GLU A 176 37.30 16.38 27.44
N LEU A 177 36.53 15.36 27.04
CA LEU A 177 35.24 15.01 27.62
C LEU A 177 35.42 13.93 28.69
N ASP A 178 34.39 13.78 29.52
CA ASP A 178 34.31 12.68 30.46
C ASP A 178 34.29 11.33 29.69
N PRO A 179 35.19 10.36 30.02
CA PRO A 179 35.26 9.09 29.31
C PRO A 179 33.96 8.26 29.38
N ASP A 180 33.25 8.31 30.51
CA ASP A 180 31.99 7.58 30.69
C ASP A 180 30.91 8.22 29.82
N PHE A 181 30.86 9.57 29.74
CA PHE A 181 29.98 10.28 28.81
C PHE A 181 30.24 9.88 27.34
N VAL A 182 31.50 9.82 26.92
CA VAL A 182 31.87 9.44 25.54
C VAL A 182 31.40 8.01 25.24
N GLN A 183 31.58 7.08 26.18
CA GLN A 183 31.12 5.70 26.04
C GLN A 183 29.58 5.62 26.01
N GLN A 184 28.87 6.35 26.87
CA GLN A 184 27.41 6.40 26.91
C GLN A 184 26.83 6.93 25.59
N VAL A 185 27.44 7.96 25.00
CA VAL A 185 27.06 8.48 23.67
C VAL A 185 27.30 7.44 22.58
N ALA A 186 28.44 6.73 22.63
CA ALA A 186 28.72 5.65 21.68
C ALA A 186 27.69 4.52 21.78
N ASP A 187 27.33 4.10 22.99
CA ASP A 187 26.33 3.05 23.23
C ASP A 187 24.93 3.47 22.78
N PHE A 188 24.55 4.73 23.03
CA PHE A 188 23.32 5.31 22.51
C PHE A 188 23.28 5.29 20.98
N CYS A 189 24.33 5.81 20.32
CA CYS A 189 24.41 5.81 18.85
C CYS A 189 24.37 4.39 18.29
N TYR A 190 25.11 3.46 18.89
CA TYR A 190 25.08 2.05 18.52
C TYR A 190 23.66 1.49 18.59
N TYR A 191 22.94 1.73 19.69
CA TYR A 191 21.56 1.29 19.83
C TYR A 191 20.64 1.88 18.75
N ILE A 192 20.73 3.19 18.48
CA ILE A 192 19.90 3.82 17.44
C ILE A 192 20.17 3.18 16.07
N PHE A 193 21.44 2.98 15.69
CA PHE A 193 21.76 2.40 14.38
C PHE A 193 21.26 0.96 14.21
N HIS A 194 21.33 0.16 15.27
CA HIS A 194 20.95 -1.25 15.20
C HIS A 194 19.46 -1.46 15.42
N SER A 195 18.89 -0.85 16.45
CA SER A 195 17.52 -1.12 16.94
C SER A 195 16.46 -0.29 16.23
N SER A 196 16.77 0.94 15.77
CA SER A 196 15.75 1.78 15.13
C SER A 196 15.23 1.15 13.84
N LYS A 197 13.90 1.03 13.76
CA LYS A 197 13.20 0.42 12.63
C LYS A 197 13.02 1.43 11.50
N THR A 198 12.83 0.92 10.29
CA THR A 198 12.31 1.76 9.19
C THR A 198 10.91 2.23 9.55
N LYS A 199 10.61 3.52 9.38
CA LYS A 199 9.25 4.04 9.59
C LYS A 199 8.26 3.31 8.68
N THR A 200 7.21 2.77 9.29
CA THR A 200 6.12 2.08 8.60
C THR A 200 4.79 2.75 8.87
N LEU A 201 3.90 2.70 7.88
CA LEU A 201 2.49 3.05 7.99
C LEU A 201 1.66 1.75 8.04
N SER A 202 0.38 1.87 8.42
CA SER A 202 -0.57 0.76 8.46
C SER A 202 -0.53 -0.08 7.18
N GLY A 203 -0.50 -1.41 7.32
CA GLY A 203 -0.34 -2.33 6.20
C GLY A 203 1.13 -2.54 5.78
N GLY A 204 2.09 -2.29 6.68
CA GLY A 204 3.51 -2.58 6.47
C GLY A 204 4.22 -1.68 5.44
N ILE A 205 3.66 -0.53 5.10
CA ILE A 205 4.21 0.34 4.05
C ILE A 205 5.43 1.06 4.58
N LYS A 206 6.60 0.74 4.03
CA LYS A 206 7.86 1.43 4.36
C LYS A 206 7.86 2.86 3.82
N VAL A 207 8.12 3.82 4.69
CA VAL A 207 8.18 5.25 4.34
C VAL A 207 9.51 5.54 3.64
N ASN A 208 9.41 6.19 2.47
CA ASN A 208 10.53 6.74 1.72
C ASN A 208 10.38 8.27 1.60
N GLY A 209 11.34 8.95 0.97
CA GLY A 209 11.32 10.42 0.82
C GLY A 209 9.98 11.00 0.31
N PRO A 210 9.44 10.51 -0.81
CA PRO A 210 8.12 10.93 -1.30
C PRO A 210 6.97 10.66 -0.32
N HIS A 211 6.98 9.54 0.42
CA HIS A 211 5.98 9.27 1.45
C HIS A 211 6.10 10.26 2.61
N LEU A 212 7.32 10.49 3.12
CA LEU A 212 7.57 11.43 4.21
C LEU A 212 7.13 12.86 3.84
N LYS A 213 7.47 13.31 2.63
CA LYS A 213 6.99 14.61 2.10
C LYS A 213 5.46 14.73 2.17
N SER A 214 4.76 13.69 1.72
CA SER A 214 3.30 13.69 1.74
C SER A 214 2.74 13.74 3.16
N LEU A 215 3.32 12.96 4.09
CA LEU A 215 2.88 12.94 5.49
C LEU A 215 3.07 14.32 6.13
N VAL A 216 4.25 14.94 5.95
CA VAL A 216 4.53 16.28 6.48
C VAL A 216 3.50 17.29 5.96
N LEU A 217 3.25 17.30 4.64
CA LEU A 217 2.26 18.20 4.05
C LEU A 217 0.87 17.96 4.64
N THR A 218 0.42 16.70 4.71
CA THR A 218 -0.92 16.39 5.23
C THR A 218 -1.08 16.78 6.70
N TYR A 219 -0.08 16.51 7.55
CA TYR A 219 -0.18 16.87 8.97
C TYR A 219 -0.11 18.37 9.20
N VAL A 220 0.81 19.07 8.54
CA VAL A 220 0.94 20.52 8.68
C VAL A 220 -0.29 21.24 8.13
N ASP A 221 -0.85 20.78 7.00
CA ASP A 221 -2.07 21.32 6.44
C ASP A 221 -3.29 21.12 7.34
N ALA A 222 -3.36 20.00 8.07
CA ALA A 222 -4.42 19.76 9.05
C ALA A 222 -4.29 20.73 10.24
N ILE A 223 -3.10 20.78 10.85
CA ILE A 223 -2.80 21.69 11.96
C ILE A 223 -3.11 23.14 11.59
N SER A 224 -2.71 23.57 10.39
CA SER A 224 -2.90 24.94 9.91
C SER A 224 -4.38 25.33 9.73
N ARG A 225 -5.27 24.34 9.55
CA ARG A 225 -6.72 24.55 9.48
C ARG A 225 -7.40 24.56 10.85
N GLY A 226 -6.66 24.27 11.91
CA GLY A 226 -7.21 23.99 13.24
C GLY A 226 -7.73 22.56 13.37
N ASP A 227 -7.52 21.71 12.36
CA ASP A 227 -7.87 20.29 12.41
C ASP A 227 -6.75 19.49 13.07
N LEU A 228 -7.13 18.34 13.61
CA LEU A 228 -6.23 17.40 14.24
C LEU A 228 -5.53 16.50 13.18
N PRO A 229 -4.19 16.49 13.05
CA PRO A 229 -3.46 15.60 12.13
C PRO A 229 -3.71 14.11 12.38
N CYS A 230 -4.50 13.48 11.51
CA CYS A 230 -4.86 12.06 11.60
C CYS A 230 -3.99 11.14 10.72
N MET A 231 -3.40 10.10 11.34
CA MET A 231 -2.61 9.08 10.65
C MET A 231 -3.42 8.36 9.57
N GLU A 232 -4.64 7.94 9.88
CA GLU A 232 -5.47 7.16 8.96
C GLU A 232 -5.84 7.98 7.73
N ASN A 233 -6.31 9.22 7.94
CA ASN A 233 -6.64 10.15 6.86
C ASN A 233 -5.41 10.45 5.99
N SER A 234 -4.22 10.53 6.59
CA SER A 234 -2.97 10.75 5.86
C SER A 234 -2.57 9.54 5.02
N VAL A 235 -2.75 8.32 5.54
CA VAL A 235 -2.53 7.09 4.77
C VAL A 235 -3.55 7.00 3.62
N LEU A 236 -4.82 7.36 3.84
CA LEU A 236 -5.85 7.37 2.79
C LEU A 236 -5.57 8.42 1.71
N ALA A 237 -5.19 9.64 2.08
CA ALA A 237 -4.83 10.70 1.13
C ALA A 237 -3.59 10.33 0.30
N LEU A 238 -2.58 9.71 0.95
CA LEU A 238 -1.41 9.18 0.27
C LEU A 238 -1.81 8.05 -0.69
N ALA A 239 -2.68 7.12 -0.26
CA ALA A 239 -3.19 6.03 -1.09
C ALA A 239 -3.91 6.57 -2.33
N GLN A 240 -4.78 7.57 -2.19
CA GLN A 240 -5.47 8.20 -3.32
C GLN A 240 -4.50 8.75 -4.36
N THR A 241 -3.51 9.55 -3.92
CA THR A 241 -2.52 10.16 -4.81
C THR A 241 -1.66 9.10 -5.49
N LYS A 242 -1.20 8.10 -4.73
CA LYS A 242 -0.32 7.03 -5.21
C LYS A 242 -1.05 6.08 -6.16
N ASN A 243 -2.27 5.67 -5.82
CA ASN A 243 -3.06 4.77 -6.65
C ASN A 243 -3.46 5.44 -7.97
N SER A 244 -3.83 6.73 -7.96
CA SER A 244 -4.07 7.48 -9.20
C SER A 244 -2.82 7.52 -10.10
N ALA A 245 -1.64 7.78 -9.52
CA ALA A 245 -0.38 7.74 -10.25
C ALA A 245 -0.04 6.31 -10.75
N ALA A 246 -0.39 5.28 -9.98
CA ALA A 246 -0.19 3.88 -10.35
C ALA A 246 -1.06 3.50 -11.56
N VAL A 247 -2.32 3.93 -11.62
CA VAL A 247 -3.20 3.72 -12.79
C VAL A 247 -2.57 4.35 -14.03
N LYS A 248 -2.15 5.62 -13.95
CA LYS A 248 -1.50 6.32 -15.09
C LYS A 248 -0.24 5.59 -15.56
N LYS A 249 0.58 5.13 -14.62
CA LYS A 249 1.82 4.38 -14.92
C LYS A 249 1.54 3.02 -15.57
N ALA A 250 0.52 2.30 -15.10
CA ALA A 250 0.09 1.03 -15.67
C ALA A 250 -0.43 1.20 -17.11
N ILE A 251 -1.26 2.24 -17.34
CA ILE A 251 -1.77 2.57 -18.67
C ILE A 251 -0.64 2.97 -19.62
N ALA A 252 0.32 3.78 -19.18
CA ALA A 252 1.48 4.13 -20.00
C ALA A 252 2.32 2.89 -20.39
N HIS A 253 2.50 1.94 -19.46
CA HIS A 253 3.17 0.68 -19.74
C HIS A 253 2.41 -0.16 -20.78
N TYR A 254 1.08 -0.25 -20.65
CA TYR A 254 0.24 -0.92 -21.64
C TYR A 254 0.37 -0.30 -23.04
N ASP A 255 0.28 1.03 -23.14
CA ASP A 255 0.37 1.75 -24.41
C ASP A 255 1.73 1.57 -25.08
N GLN A 256 2.81 1.55 -24.29
CA GLN A 256 4.15 1.27 -24.79
C GLN A 256 4.25 -0.16 -25.37
N GLN A 257 3.75 -1.17 -24.65
CA GLN A 257 3.82 -2.57 -25.10
C GLN A 257 3.01 -2.79 -26.38
N MET A 258 1.79 -2.27 -26.42
CA MET A 258 0.91 -2.36 -27.59
C MET A 258 1.51 -1.60 -28.78
N GLY A 259 1.96 -0.36 -28.57
CA GLY A 259 2.51 0.48 -29.64
C GLY A 259 3.79 -0.05 -30.28
N GLN A 260 4.62 -0.79 -29.55
CA GLN A 260 5.86 -1.36 -30.09
C GLN A 260 5.64 -2.66 -30.86
N LYS A 261 4.67 -3.48 -30.45
CA LYS A 261 4.50 -4.85 -30.94
C LYS A 261 3.36 -5.00 -31.94
N LEU A 262 2.32 -4.17 -31.84
CA LEU A 262 1.12 -4.31 -32.67
C LEU A 262 1.35 -3.73 -34.06
N GLN A 263 1.18 -4.56 -35.09
CA GLN A 263 1.13 -4.12 -36.48
C GLN A 263 -0.26 -4.36 -37.06
N LEU A 264 -0.94 -3.28 -37.43
CA LEU A 264 -2.27 -3.35 -38.02
C LEU A 264 -2.21 -3.40 -39.56
N PRO A 265 -3.15 -4.10 -40.22
CA PRO A 265 -4.04 -5.11 -39.64
C PRO A 265 -3.28 -6.36 -39.18
N THR A 266 -3.84 -7.13 -38.25
CA THR A 266 -3.30 -8.43 -37.80
C THR A 266 -3.82 -9.57 -38.69
N ASP A 267 -3.14 -10.71 -38.68
CA ASP A 267 -3.53 -11.87 -39.48
C ASP A 267 -4.77 -12.57 -38.90
N THR A 268 -4.86 -12.63 -37.57
CA THR A 268 -6.02 -13.17 -36.86
C THR A 268 -6.43 -12.24 -35.72
N LEU A 269 -7.70 -12.32 -35.31
CA LEU A 269 -8.13 -11.65 -34.08
C LEU A 269 -7.36 -12.17 -32.87
N GLN A 270 -7.01 -13.46 -32.85
CA GLN A 270 -6.28 -14.09 -31.76
C GLN A 270 -4.91 -13.44 -31.52
N GLU A 271 -4.18 -13.09 -32.58
CA GLU A 271 -2.89 -12.41 -32.48
C GLU A 271 -2.99 -11.08 -31.71
N LEU A 272 -4.02 -10.27 -32.00
CA LEU A 272 -4.29 -9.03 -31.29
C LEU A 272 -4.66 -9.30 -29.82
N LEU A 273 -5.52 -10.29 -29.58
CA LEU A 273 -5.99 -10.63 -28.23
C LEU A 273 -4.86 -11.18 -27.35
N ASP A 274 -3.97 -12.01 -27.89
CA ASP A 274 -2.82 -12.55 -27.18
C ASP A 274 -1.83 -11.44 -26.79
N LEU A 275 -1.58 -10.49 -27.70
CA LEU A 275 -0.74 -9.33 -27.40
C LEU A 275 -1.38 -8.40 -26.36
N HIS A 276 -2.69 -8.18 -26.47
CA HIS A 276 -3.46 -7.44 -25.48
C HIS A 276 -3.34 -8.09 -24.10
N ARG A 277 -3.56 -9.41 -24.00
CA ARG A 277 -3.49 -10.16 -22.74
C ARG A 277 -2.12 -10.03 -22.08
N ALA A 278 -1.05 -10.19 -22.85
CA ALA A 278 0.31 -10.05 -22.33
C ALA A 278 0.59 -8.62 -21.82
N SER A 279 0.09 -7.61 -22.54
CA SER A 279 0.27 -6.20 -22.19
C SER A 279 -0.58 -5.79 -20.98
N GLU A 280 -1.81 -6.27 -20.90
CA GLU A 280 -2.73 -6.10 -19.78
C GLU A 280 -2.13 -6.71 -18.51
N LYS A 281 -1.64 -7.96 -18.59
CA LYS A 281 -0.99 -8.64 -17.47
C LYS A 281 0.15 -7.80 -16.88
N GLY A 282 1.06 -7.32 -17.74
CA GLY A 282 2.16 -6.46 -17.31
C GLY A 282 1.70 -5.12 -16.72
N ALA A 283 0.62 -4.54 -17.25
CA ALA A 283 0.05 -3.31 -16.71
C ALA A 283 -0.55 -3.51 -15.31
N ILE A 284 -1.26 -4.62 -15.07
CA ILE A 284 -1.80 -4.96 -13.75
C ILE A 284 -0.65 -5.19 -12.76
N GLU A 285 0.40 -5.92 -13.14
CA GLU A 285 1.59 -6.11 -12.29
C GLU A 285 2.25 -4.78 -11.90
N VAL A 286 2.36 -3.85 -12.85
CA VAL A 286 2.87 -2.49 -12.59
C VAL A 286 1.95 -1.76 -11.61
N PHE A 287 0.63 -1.82 -11.78
CA PHE A 287 -0.31 -1.22 -10.84
C PHE A 287 -0.14 -1.83 -9.44
N MET A 288 -0.16 -3.15 -9.32
CA MET A 288 -0.08 -3.86 -8.05
C MET A 288 1.20 -3.55 -7.27
N LYS A 289 2.32 -3.33 -7.95
CA LYS A 289 3.60 -2.94 -7.34
C LYS A 289 3.62 -1.49 -6.84
N ASN A 290 2.79 -0.61 -7.40
CA ASN A 290 2.83 0.83 -7.12
C ASN A 290 1.57 1.34 -6.38
N SER A 291 0.61 0.47 -6.05
CA SER A 291 -0.64 0.79 -5.36
C SER A 291 -0.77 0.11 -4.00
N PHE A 292 -1.47 0.75 -3.06
CA PHE A 292 -1.76 0.22 -1.72
C PHE A 292 -3.06 0.81 -1.18
N LYS A 293 -3.72 0.12 -0.23
CA LYS A 293 -4.96 0.56 0.43
C LYS A 293 -6.01 1.11 -0.55
N ASP A 294 -6.26 0.38 -1.65
CA ASP A 294 -7.30 0.71 -2.64
C ASP A 294 -8.69 0.29 -2.11
N VAL A 295 -9.23 1.12 -1.21
CA VAL A 295 -10.54 0.91 -0.59
C VAL A 295 -11.60 0.75 -1.68
N ASP A 296 -12.44 -0.27 -1.55
CA ASP A 296 -13.47 -0.67 -2.52
C ASP A 296 -12.95 -0.97 -3.94
N GLN A 297 -11.64 -1.13 -4.13
CA GLN A 297 -11.03 -1.43 -5.44
C GLN A 297 -11.37 -0.36 -6.49
N LYS A 298 -11.47 0.91 -6.06
CA LYS A 298 -11.89 2.00 -6.94
C LYS A 298 -10.90 2.21 -8.08
N PHE A 299 -9.61 2.29 -7.76
CA PHE A 299 -8.56 2.55 -8.76
C PHE A 299 -8.30 1.33 -9.64
N GLN A 300 -8.47 0.13 -9.08
CA GLN A 300 -8.41 -1.09 -9.86
C GLN A 300 -9.55 -1.19 -10.88
N ARG A 301 -10.79 -0.89 -10.49
CA ARG A 301 -11.93 -0.82 -11.42
C ARG A 301 -11.73 0.25 -12.50
N GLU A 302 -11.14 1.39 -12.14
CA GLU A 302 -10.75 2.44 -13.09
C GLU A 302 -9.73 1.91 -14.11
N LEU A 303 -8.66 1.26 -13.66
CA LEU A 303 -7.65 0.65 -14.53
C LEU A 303 -8.28 -0.37 -15.49
N GLN A 304 -9.13 -1.25 -14.97
CA GLN A 304 -9.81 -2.27 -15.77
C GLN A 304 -10.69 -1.62 -16.86
N ALA A 305 -11.50 -0.62 -16.49
CA ALA A 305 -12.34 0.09 -17.46
C ALA A 305 -11.50 0.74 -18.58
N CYS A 306 -10.35 1.34 -18.22
CA CYS A 306 -9.42 1.91 -19.20
C CYS A 306 -8.80 0.86 -20.13
N LEU A 307 -8.38 -0.29 -19.60
CA LEU A 307 -7.77 -1.37 -20.39
C LEU A 307 -8.78 -2.00 -21.35
N VAL A 308 -10.01 -2.24 -20.90
CA VAL A 308 -11.13 -2.72 -21.75
C VAL A 308 -11.43 -1.72 -22.86
N ALA A 309 -11.52 -0.42 -22.54
CA ALA A 309 -11.76 0.62 -23.55
C ALA A 309 -10.65 0.66 -24.60
N LYS A 310 -9.38 0.52 -24.19
CA LYS A 310 -8.24 0.47 -25.11
C LYS A 310 -8.24 -0.77 -25.99
N ARG A 311 -8.57 -1.94 -25.44
CA ARG A 311 -8.74 -3.17 -26.24
C ARG A 311 -9.78 -2.97 -27.33
N ASP A 312 -10.95 -2.45 -26.95
CA ASP A 312 -12.06 -2.22 -27.88
C ASP A 312 -11.68 -1.23 -28.99
N ASP A 313 -10.89 -0.21 -28.65
CA ASP A 313 -10.35 0.73 -29.63
C ASP A 313 -9.36 0.05 -30.60
N PHE A 314 -8.40 -0.73 -30.10
CA PHE A 314 -7.50 -1.50 -30.96
C PHE A 314 -8.24 -2.49 -31.86
N CYS A 315 -9.27 -3.17 -31.34
CA CYS A 315 -10.13 -4.04 -32.15
C CYS A 315 -10.81 -3.26 -33.28
N LYS A 316 -11.37 -2.08 -33.01
CA LYS A 316 -11.99 -1.23 -34.03
C LYS A 316 -10.99 -0.76 -35.08
N GLN A 317 -9.82 -0.31 -34.65
CA GLN A 317 -8.74 0.13 -35.57
C GLN A 317 -8.28 -1.04 -36.46
N ASN A 318 -8.11 -2.22 -35.89
CA ASN A 318 -7.73 -3.43 -36.62
C ASN A 318 -8.79 -3.85 -37.66
N MET A 319 -10.07 -3.82 -37.28
CA MET A 319 -11.17 -4.09 -38.21
C MET A 319 -11.21 -3.08 -39.36
N LYS A 320 -11.00 -1.79 -39.06
CA LYS A 320 -10.95 -0.74 -40.07
C LYS A 320 -9.77 -0.94 -41.03
N ALA A 321 -8.56 -1.12 -40.50
CA ALA A 321 -7.36 -1.35 -41.30
C ALA A 321 -7.49 -2.60 -42.20
N SER A 322 -8.11 -3.68 -41.69
CA SER A 322 -8.37 -4.88 -42.47
C SER A 322 -9.41 -4.62 -43.58
N SER A 323 -10.49 -3.90 -43.27
CA SER A 323 -11.49 -3.49 -44.26
C SER A 323 -10.89 -2.63 -45.38
N ASP A 324 -10.08 -1.63 -45.03
CA ASP A 324 -9.44 -0.71 -45.98
C ASP A 324 -8.48 -1.46 -46.89
N CYS A 325 -7.66 -2.37 -46.33
CA CYS A 325 -6.75 -3.23 -47.08
C CYS A 325 -7.51 -4.17 -48.03
N CYS A 326 -8.61 -4.79 -47.58
CA CYS A 326 -9.42 -5.67 -48.42
C CYS A 326 -10.09 -4.89 -49.57
N MET A 327 -10.58 -3.67 -49.30
CA MET A 327 -11.23 -2.84 -50.31
C MET A 327 -10.25 -2.41 -51.41
N ALA A 328 -9.04 -2.00 -51.03
CA ALA A 328 -7.99 -1.67 -52.00
C ALA A 328 -7.66 -2.87 -52.90
N LEU A 329 -7.51 -4.06 -52.30
CA LEU A 329 -7.23 -5.28 -53.05
C LEU A 329 -8.39 -5.66 -53.99
N LEU A 330 -9.64 -5.51 -53.57
CA LEU A 330 -10.80 -5.75 -54.43
C LEU A 330 -10.82 -4.79 -55.62
N GLN A 331 -10.52 -3.51 -55.40
CA GLN A 331 -10.41 -2.54 -56.49
C GLN A 331 -9.32 -2.95 -57.49
N ASP A 332 -8.14 -3.34 -57.01
CA ASP A 332 -7.03 -3.75 -57.87
C ASP A 332 -7.35 -5.02 -58.68
N ILE A 333 -7.97 -6.03 -58.04
CA ILE A 333 -8.29 -7.32 -58.66
C ILE A 333 -9.46 -7.19 -59.65
N PHE A 334 -10.52 -6.46 -59.28
CA PHE A 334 -11.76 -6.42 -60.06
C PHE A 334 -11.85 -5.22 -61.03
N SER A 335 -10.99 -4.20 -60.93
CA SER A 335 -11.00 -3.07 -61.87
C SER A 335 -10.93 -3.49 -63.36
N PRO A 336 -10.14 -4.50 -63.76
CA PRO A 336 -10.15 -4.98 -65.15
C PRO A 336 -11.52 -5.54 -65.57
N LEU A 337 -12.17 -6.34 -64.71
CA LEU A 337 -13.50 -6.88 -65.00
C LEU A 337 -14.53 -5.75 -65.15
N GLU A 338 -14.48 -4.74 -64.29
CA GLU A 338 -15.39 -3.59 -64.38
C GLU A 338 -15.22 -2.79 -65.68
N LYS A 339 -13.97 -2.65 -66.16
CA LYS A 339 -13.68 -2.01 -67.44
C LYS A 339 -14.24 -2.84 -68.60
N ASP A 340 -14.03 -4.15 -68.58
CA ASP A 340 -14.51 -5.05 -69.64
C ASP A 340 -16.04 -5.05 -69.73
N VAL A 341 -16.74 -5.01 -68.59
CA VAL A 341 -18.20 -4.85 -68.53
C VAL A 341 -18.64 -3.53 -69.14
N LYS A 342 -18.02 -2.39 -68.76
CA LYS A 342 -18.36 -1.06 -69.30
C LYS A 342 -18.12 -0.95 -70.80
N GLN A 343 -17.15 -1.69 -71.33
CA GLN A 343 -16.86 -1.74 -72.77
C GLN A 343 -17.78 -2.69 -73.55
N GLY A 344 -18.74 -3.35 -72.89
CA GLY A 344 -19.67 -4.27 -73.53
C GLY A 344 -19.03 -5.60 -73.96
N THR A 345 -17.88 -5.98 -73.37
CA THR A 345 -17.15 -7.21 -73.73
C THR A 345 -18.01 -8.46 -73.57
N PHE A 346 -18.88 -8.47 -72.57
CA PHE A 346 -19.78 -9.57 -72.22
C PHE A 346 -21.19 -9.43 -72.85
N SER A 347 -21.46 -8.38 -73.62
CA SER A 347 -22.75 -8.17 -74.30
C SER A 347 -22.81 -8.92 -75.65
N LYS A 348 -22.46 -10.20 -75.63
CA LYS A 348 -22.41 -11.10 -76.80
C LYS A 348 -23.10 -12.42 -76.44
N PRO A 349 -23.53 -13.24 -77.43
CA PRO A 349 -24.07 -14.57 -77.14
C PRO A 349 -23.11 -15.40 -76.28
N ARG A 350 -23.62 -15.98 -75.19
CA ARG A 350 -22.88 -16.71 -74.13
C ARG A 350 -21.92 -15.85 -73.32
N GLY A 351 -22.05 -14.53 -73.37
CA GLY A 351 -21.21 -13.59 -72.63
C GLY A 351 -21.44 -13.65 -71.13
N TYR A 352 -22.63 -14.05 -70.66
CA TYR A 352 -22.93 -14.24 -69.25
C TYR A 352 -22.04 -15.33 -68.60
N TYR A 353 -21.87 -16.49 -69.25
CA TYR A 353 -21.00 -17.55 -68.72
C TYR A 353 -19.52 -17.13 -68.65
N LEU A 354 -19.03 -16.37 -69.66
CA LEU A 354 -17.68 -15.82 -69.60
C LEU A 354 -17.49 -14.84 -68.43
N PHE A 355 -18.52 -14.05 -68.12
CA PHE A 355 -18.52 -13.14 -66.99
C PHE A 355 -18.44 -13.91 -65.65
N ILE A 356 -19.26 -14.94 -65.46
CA ILE A 356 -19.25 -15.76 -64.24
C ILE A 356 -17.92 -16.49 -64.07
N GLN A 357 -17.38 -17.08 -65.14
CA GLN A 357 -16.07 -17.73 -65.08
C GLN A 357 -14.98 -16.74 -64.65
N LYS A 358 -14.91 -15.57 -65.28
CA LYS A 358 -13.92 -14.54 -64.95
C LYS A 358 -14.12 -13.97 -63.54
N LYS A 359 -15.37 -13.82 -63.09
CA LYS A 359 -15.70 -13.45 -61.71
C LYS A 359 -15.15 -14.48 -60.73
N GLN A 360 -15.35 -15.77 -60.98
CA GLN A 360 -14.87 -16.84 -60.10
C GLN A 360 -13.33 -16.91 -60.07
N GLU A 361 -12.67 -16.74 -61.21
CA GLU A 361 -11.20 -16.66 -61.29
C GLU A 361 -10.65 -15.50 -60.43
N LEU A 362 -11.31 -14.35 -60.46
CA LEU A 362 -10.92 -13.19 -59.65
C LEU A 362 -11.22 -13.36 -58.16
N ILE A 363 -12.30 -14.07 -57.81
CA ILE A 363 -12.58 -14.47 -56.41
C ILE A 363 -11.48 -15.40 -55.91
N ASN A 364 -11.07 -16.40 -56.70
CA ASN A 364 -9.97 -17.30 -56.33
C ASN A 364 -8.66 -16.52 -56.16
N LYS A 365 -8.36 -15.60 -57.07
CA LYS A 365 -7.19 -14.71 -56.97
C LYS A 365 -7.23 -13.81 -55.73
N TYR A 366 -8.42 -13.37 -55.32
CA TYR A 366 -8.59 -12.66 -54.05
C TYR A 366 -8.21 -13.54 -52.86
N TYR A 367 -8.60 -14.82 -52.85
CA TYR A 367 -8.23 -15.75 -51.78
C TYR A 367 -6.75 -16.18 -51.78
N GLU A 368 -6.08 -16.16 -52.94
CA GLU A 368 -4.65 -16.54 -53.06
C GLU A 368 -3.67 -15.54 -52.43
N VAL A 369 -4.05 -14.26 -52.30
CA VAL A 369 -3.13 -13.23 -51.77
C VAL A 369 -2.98 -13.41 -50.24
N PRO A 370 -1.80 -13.79 -49.71
CA PRO A 370 -1.64 -14.02 -48.28
C PRO A 370 -1.39 -12.69 -47.56
N ARG A 371 -2.31 -12.28 -46.67
CA ARG A 371 -2.13 -11.43 -45.46
C ARG A 371 -3.44 -10.72 -45.02
N LYS A 372 -3.66 -10.71 -43.70
CA LYS A 372 -4.41 -9.71 -42.88
C LYS A 372 -5.89 -9.45 -43.18
N ARG A 373 -6.75 -10.47 -43.09
CA ARG A 373 -8.17 -10.32 -43.48
C ARG A 373 -9.18 -10.87 -42.49
N ILE A 374 -9.18 -10.32 -41.29
CA ILE A 374 -10.27 -10.52 -40.33
C ILE A 374 -11.61 -10.02 -40.92
N GLN A 375 -11.58 -9.13 -41.92
CA GLN A 375 -12.76 -8.66 -42.66
C GLN A 375 -12.86 -9.21 -44.10
N ALA A 376 -12.10 -10.24 -44.50
CA ALA A 376 -12.04 -10.70 -45.90
C ALA A 376 -13.40 -11.00 -46.48
N GLU A 377 -14.12 -11.91 -45.82
CA GLU A 377 -15.40 -12.44 -46.29
C GLU A 377 -16.47 -11.35 -46.27
N LYS A 378 -16.52 -10.57 -45.18
CA LYS A 378 -17.48 -9.47 -45.04
C LYS A 378 -17.29 -8.41 -46.13
N THR A 379 -16.05 -8.03 -46.42
CA THR A 379 -15.76 -6.99 -47.42
C THR A 379 -15.99 -7.51 -48.84
N LEU A 380 -15.57 -8.75 -49.14
CA LEU A 380 -15.84 -9.39 -50.43
C LEU A 380 -17.34 -9.51 -50.68
N LYS A 381 -18.11 -10.02 -49.72
CA LYS A 381 -19.56 -10.18 -49.85
C LYS A 381 -20.24 -8.85 -50.16
N LYS A 382 -19.98 -7.82 -49.36
CA LYS A 382 -20.54 -6.47 -49.59
C LYS A 382 -20.19 -5.92 -50.97
N TYR A 383 -18.96 -6.17 -51.42
CA TYR A 383 -18.54 -5.77 -52.75
C TYR A 383 -19.32 -6.52 -53.84
N LEU A 384 -19.44 -7.85 -53.75
CA LEU A 384 -20.18 -8.66 -54.73
C LEU A 384 -21.68 -8.30 -54.75
N GLU A 385 -22.30 -8.08 -53.58
CA GLU A 385 -23.69 -7.60 -53.46
C GLU A 385 -23.87 -6.25 -54.19
N SER A 386 -22.89 -5.33 -54.07
CA SER A 386 -22.93 -4.05 -54.79
C SER A 386 -22.81 -4.16 -56.32
N LYS A 387 -22.43 -5.34 -56.84
CA LYS A 387 -22.28 -5.63 -58.27
C LYS A 387 -23.35 -6.59 -58.79
N GLN A 388 -24.34 -6.96 -57.97
CA GLN A 388 -25.37 -7.92 -58.34
C GLN A 388 -26.21 -7.45 -59.54
N ASP A 389 -26.61 -6.17 -59.56
CA ASP A 389 -27.41 -5.59 -60.64
C ASP A 389 -26.74 -5.72 -62.02
N VAL A 390 -25.40 -5.69 -62.04
CA VAL A 390 -24.61 -5.86 -63.27
C VAL A 390 -24.69 -7.29 -63.77
N ALA A 391 -24.61 -8.27 -62.87
CA ALA A 391 -24.74 -9.68 -63.21
C ALA A 391 -26.15 -9.99 -63.72
N ASP A 392 -27.18 -9.47 -63.04
CA ASP A 392 -28.58 -9.63 -63.42
C ASP A 392 -28.86 -9.02 -64.81
N ALA A 393 -28.33 -7.83 -65.10
CA ALA A 393 -28.47 -7.18 -66.40
C ALA A 393 -27.83 -8.00 -67.54
N LEU A 394 -26.64 -8.58 -67.30
CA LEU A 394 -25.97 -9.44 -68.28
C LEU A 394 -26.75 -10.75 -68.52
N LEU A 395 -27.31 -11.35 -67.47
CA LEU A 395 -28.12 -12.56 -67.56
C LEU A 395 -29.38 -12.34 -68.42
N GLN A 396 -30.05 -11.21 -68.22
CA GLN A 396 -31.27 -10.87 -68.99
C GLN A 396 -30.98 -10.54 -70.45
N THR A 397 -29.81 -9.95 -70.74
CA THR A 397 -29.43 -9.50 -72.09
C THR A 397 -28.92 -10.64 -72.98
N ASP A 398 -28.47 -11.76 -72.40
CA ASP A 398 -27.93 -12.88 -73.16
C ASP A 398 -29.05 -13.70 -73.86
N GLN A 399 -29.25 -13.43 -75.15
CA GLN A 399 -30.26 -14.08 -75.99
C GLN A 399 -29.96 -15.56 -76.30
N SER A 400 -28.76 -16.06 -75.96
CA SER A 400 -28.40 -17.45 -76.17
C SER A 400 -28.93 -18.40 -75.08
N LEU A 401 -29.43 -17.85 -73.97
CA LEU A 401 -30.01 -18.58 -72.85
C LEU A 401 -31.53 -18.70 -73.00
N THR A 402 -32.06 -19.89 -72.79
CA THR A 402 -33.50 -20.11 -72.65
C THR A 402 -34.01 -19.53 -71.33
N GLU A 403 -35.31 -19.20 -71.25
CA GLU A 403 -35.90 -18.69 -70.00
C GLU A 403 -35.75 -19.68 -68.83
N LYS A 404 -35.79 -20.99 -69.11
CA LYS A 404 -35.52 -22.01 -68.08
C LYS A 404 -34.07 -21.97 -67.57
N GLU A 405 -33.10 -21.76 -68.45
CA GLU A 405 -31.68 -21.63 -68.05
C GLU A 405 -31.46 -20.37 -67.22
N LYS A 406 -32.10 -19.24 -67.58
CA LYS A 406 -32.06 -18.01 -66.78
C LYS A 406 -32.68 -18.20 -65.40
N GLU A 407 -33.82 -18.90 -65.30
CA GLU A 407 -34.45 -19.22 -64.01
C GLU A 407 -33.56 -20.10 -63.12
N ILE A 408 -32.91 -21.12 -63.69
CA ILE A 408 -31.97 -21.98 -62.97
C ILE A 408 -30.80 -21.14 -62.42
N GLU A 409 -30.26 -20.25 -63.24
CA GLU A 409 -29.13 -19.43 -62.86
C GLU A 409 -29.47 -18.43 -61.74
N VAL A 410 -30.65 -17.82 -61.78
CA VAL A 410 -31.16 -16.97 -60.68
C VAL A 410 -31.26 -17.76 -59.38
N GLN A 411 -31.68 -19.03 -59.43
CA GLN A 411 -31.73 -19.90 -58.25
C GLN A 411 -30.33 -20.27 -57.75
N CYS A 412 -29.39 -20.58 -58.65
CA CYS A 412 -27.98 -20.83 -58.31
C CYS A 412 -27.35 -19.61 -57.63
N MET A 413 -27.53 -18.39 -58.16
CA MET A 413 -27.04 -17.16 -57.52
C MET A 413 -27.61 -16.95 -56.11
N LYS A 414 -28.91 -17.24 -55.92
CA LYS A 414 -29.55 -17.14 -54.60
C LYS A 414 -28.95 -18.16 -53.61
N ALA A 415 -28.68 -19.37 -54.06
CA ALA A 415 -28.05 -20.41 -53.25
C ALA A 415 -26.61 -20.02 -52.86
N GLU A 416 -25.81 -19.53 -53.81
CA GLU A 416 -24.43 -19.05 -53.55
C GLU A 416 -24.41 -17.87 -52.57
N SER A 417 -25.33 -16.91 -52.72
CA SER A 417 -25.47 -15.78 -51.79
C SER A 417 -25.86 -16.23 -50.38
N ALA A 418 -26.75 -17.23 -50.27
CA ALA A 418 -27.12 -17.83 -49.00
C ALA A 418 -25.95 -18.59 -48.35
N GLU A 419 -25.16 -19.34 -49.12
CA GLU A 419 -23.95 -20.01 -48.64
C GLU A 419 -22.89 -19.01 -48.15
N ALA A 420 -22.65 -17.93 -48.90
CA ALA A 420 -21.74 -16.86 -48.49
C ALA A 420 -22.24 -16.14 -47.22
N ALA A 421 -23.55 -15.96 -47.07
CA ALA A 421 -24.14 -15.42 -45.85
C ALA A 421 -23.97 -16.35 -44.66
N ALA A 422 -24.08 -17.67 -44.84
CA ALA A 422 -23.85 -18.66 -43.80
C ALA A 422 -22.38 -18.67 -43.34
N LYS A 423 -21.42 -18.69 -44.28
CA LYS A 423 -19.98 -18.60 -43.96
C LYS A 423 -19.62 -17.34 -43.18
N MET A 424 -20.20 -16.19 -43.58
CA MET A 424 -20.02 -14.92 -42.86
C MET A 424 -20.59 -14.98 -41.43
N LEU A 425 -21.74 -15.62 -41.25
CA LEU A 425 -22.36 -15.75 -39.93
C LEU A 425 -21.51 -16.64 -39.01
N GLU A 426 -20.98 -17.74 -39.54
CA GLU A 426 -20.06 -18.64 -38.83
C GLU A 426 -18.79 -17.90 -38.39
N GLU A 427 -18.18 -17.10 -39.26
CA GLU A 427 -17.02 -16.28 -38.87
C GLU A 427 -17.34 -15.25 -37.79
N LEU A 428 -18.52 -14.60 -37.87
CA LEU A 428 -18.95 -13.64 -36.87
C LEU A 428 -19.17 -14.32 -35.52
N GLN A 429 -19.78 -15.50 -35.52
CA GLN A 429 -19.97 -16.31 -34.33
C GLN A 429 -18.61 -16.69 -33.72
N LYS A 430 -17.67 -17.19 -34.52
CA LYS A 430 -16.31 -17.52 -34.07
C LYS A 430 -15.57 -16.31 -33.47
N LYS A 431 -15.71 -15.12 -34.07
CA LYS A 431 -15.13 -13.87 -33.53
C LYS A 431 -15.78 -13.47 -32.21
N ASN A 432 -17.10 -13.61 -32.09
CA ASN A 432 -17.81 -13.34 -30.83
C ASN A 432 -17.40 -14.31 -29.73
N GLU A 433 -17.27 -15.61 -30.04
CA GLU A 433 -16.78 -16.63 -29.10
C GLU A 433 -15.36 -16.30 -28.61
N GLN A 434 -14.44 -15.96 -29.53
CA GLN A 434 -13.08 -15.53 -29.16
C GLN A 434 -13.07 -14.29 -28.24
N MET A 435 -13.93 -13.30 -28.51
CA MET A 435 -14.06 -12.11 -27.67
C MET A 435 -14.62 -12.43 -26.27
N MET A 436 -15.59 -13.35 -26.20
CA MET A 436 -16.17 -13.81 -24.93
C MET A 436 -15.15 -14.59 -24.10
N GLU A 437 -14.41 -15.51 -24.74
CA GLU A 437 -13.32 -16.23 -24.10
C GLU A 437 -12.22 -15.29 -23.57
N GLU A 438 -11.85 -14.27 -24.35
CA GLU A 438 -10.82 -13.33 -23.90
C GLU A 438 -11.31 -12.51 -22.71
N LYS A 439 -12.58 -12.07 -22.74
CA LYS A 439 -13.18 -11.35 -21.61
C LYS A 439 -13.18 -12.20 -20.34
N GLU A 440 -13.47 -13.49 -20.46
CA GLU A 440 -13.44 -14.43 -19.35
C GLU A 440 -12.02 -14.67 -18.84
N LYS A 441 -11.04 -14.92 -19.73
CA LYS A 441 -9.63 -15.12 -19.36
C LYS A 441 -9.02 -13.89 -18.69
N SER A 442 -9.30 -12.70 -19.23
CA SER A 442 -8.91 -11.41 -18.64
C SER A 442 -9.51 -11.22 -17.24
N HIS A 443 -10.81 -11.52 -17.09
CA HIS A 443 -11.47 -11.47 -15.78
C HIS A 443 -10.85 -12.44 -14.78
N GLN A 444 -10.58 -13.68 -15.19
CA GLN A 444 -9.96 -14.70 -14.34
C GLN A 444 -8.54 -14.32 -13.92
N GLU A 445 -7.70 -13.84 -14.83
CA GLU A 445 -6.33 -13.38 -14.49
C GLU A 445 -6.38 -12.21 -13.51
N HIS A 446 -7.31 -11.27 -13.71
CA HIS A 446 -7.52 -10.16 -12.81
C HIS A 446 -7.95 -10.62 -11.41
N VAL A 447 -8.90 -11.54 -11.32
CA VAL A 447 -9.34 -12.16 -10.05
C VAL A 447 -8.19 -12.91 -9.38
N LYS A 448 -7.36 -13.61 -10.15
CA LYS A 448 -6.20 -14.36 -9.62
C LYS A 448 -5.17 -13.42 -9.00
N GLN A 449 -4.66 -12.45 -9.77
CA GLN A 449 -3.65 -11.50 -9.26
C GLN A 449 -4.17 -10.68 -8.08
N PHE A 450 -5.48 -10.41 -8.07
CA PHE A 450 -6.15 -9.76 -6.97
C PHE A 450 -6.20 -10.62 -5.72
N THR A 451 -6.63 -11.87 -5.84
CA THR A 451 -6.68 -12.84 -4.72
C THR A 451 -5.29 -12.98 -4.10
N GLU A 452 -4.26 -13.13 -4.94
CA GLU A 452 -2.86 -13.21 -4.49
C GLU A 452 -2.39 -11.95 -3.76
N LYS A 453 -2.87 -10.75 -4.15
CA LYS A 453 -2.54 -9.50 -3.44
C LYS A 453 -3.28 -9.41 -2.11
N MET A 454 -4.59 -9.67 -2.10
CA MET A 454 -5.37 -9.65 -0.86
C MET A 454 -4.85 -10.66 0.16
N GLU A 455 -4.46 -11.86 -0.26
CA GLU A 455 -3.86 -12.85 0.63
C GLU A 455 -2.53 -12.37 1.22
N ARG A 456 -1.70 -11.70 0.42
CA ARG A 456 -0.45 -11.09 0.91
C ARG A 456 -0.72 -9.97 1.91
N GLU A 457 -1.63 -9.04 1.59
CA GLU A 457 -1.99 -7.94 2.49
C GLU A 457 -2.65 -8.45 3.77
N ARG A 458 -3.53 -9.45 3.68
CA ARG A 458 -4.14 -10.12 4.84
C ARG A 458 -3.09 -10.82 5.69
N SER A 459 -2.16 -11.54 5.08
CA SER A 459 -1.08 -12.23 5.81
C SER A 459 -0.17 -11.23 6.54
N GLN A 460 0.15 -10.09 5.90
CA GLN A 460 0.92 -9.01 6.51
C GLN A 460 0.16 -8.38 7.68
N SER A 461 -1.13 -8.09 7.50
CA SER A 461 -2.00 -7.56 8.56
C SER A 461 -2.12 -8.52 9.75
N MET A 462 -2.28 -9.83 9.50
CA MET A 462 -2.34 -10.84 10.56
C MET A 462 -1.00 -10.94 11.31
N ALA A 463 0.14 -10.88 10.61
CA ALA A 463 1.45 -10.88 11.26
C ALA A 463 1.69 -9.62 12.10
N GLU A 464 1.21 -8.47 11.64
CA GLU A 464 1.23 -7.20 12.37
C GLU A 464 0.36 -7.27 13.64
N GLN A 465 -0.85 -7.79 13.52
CA GLN A 465 -1.75 -8.02 14.66
C GLN A 465 -1.17 -9.00 15.69
N GLN A 466 -0.57 -10.11 15.22
CA GLN A 466 0.07 -11.07 16.12
C GLN A 466 1.24 -10.43 16.88
N ARG A 467 2.10 -9.66 16.19
CA ARG A 467 3.20 -8.94 16.83
C ARG A 467 2.70 -7.96 17.89
N ILE A 468 1.60 -7.27 17.64
CA ILE A 468 0.98 -6.36 18.60
C ILE A 468 0.44 -7.13 19.80
N LEU A 469 -0.21 -8.28 19.57
CA LEU A 469 -0.71 -9.14 20.63
C LEU A 469 0.44 -9.63 21.53
N ASP A 470 1.55 -10.08 20.93
CA ASP A 470 2.73 -10.53 21.66
C ASP A 470 3.31 -9.40 22.54
N LEU A 471 3.40 -8.18 22.00
CA LEU A 471 3.82 -7.00 22.77
C LEU A 471 2.86 -6.67 23.92
N LYS A 472 1.54 -6.78 23.70
CA LYS A 472 0.54 -6.58 24.76
C LYS A 472 0.65 -7.63 25.85
N LEU A 473 0.86 -8.90 25.49
CA LEU A 473 1.06 -9.99 26.44
C LEU A 473 2.33 -9.78 27.27
N GLN A 474 3.44 -9.36 26.65
CA GLN A 474 4.66 -9.03 27.39
C GLN A 474 4.46 -7.91 28.42
N VAL A 475 3.73 -6.84 28.06
CA VAL A 475 3.39 -5.77 28.99
C VAL A 475 2.52 -6.29 30.13
N PHE A 476 1.53 -7.14 29.82
CA PHE A 476 0.63 -7.72 30.82
C PHE A 476 1.38 -8.67 31.78
N ASP A 477 2.26 -9.52 31.26
CA ASP A 477 3.09 -10.44 32.04
C ASP A 477 4.09 -9.68 32.92
N CYS A 478 4.66 -8.57 32.44
CA CYS A 478 5.50 -7.69 33.27
C CYS A 478 4.69 -7.12 34.44
N VAL A 479 3.47 -6.63 34.20
CA VAL A 479 2.58 -6.11 35.25
C VAL A 479 2.22 -7.20 36.27
N ILE A 480 1.93 -8.43 35.82
CA ILE A 480 1.62 -9.56 36.70
C ILE A 480 2.85 -10.02 37.51
N THR A 481 4.01 -10.14 36.88
CA THR A 481 5.26 -10.58 37.54
C THR A 481 5.68 -9.58 38.61
N ILE A 482 5.55 -8.28 38.31
CA ILE A 482 5.78 -7.21 39.27
C ILE A 482 4.75 -7.26 40.41
N SER A 483 3.46 -7.44 40.13
CA SER A 483 2.42 -7.51 41.18
C SER A 483 2.54 -8.75 42.09
N SER A 484 3.06 -9.86 41.58
CA SER A 484 3.29 -11.10 42.34
C SER A 484 4.58 -11.04 43.17
N SER A 485 5.63 -10.38 42.68
CA SER A 485 6.85 -10.11 43.45
C SER A 485 6.57 -9.19 44.66
N THR A 486 5.77 -8.13 44.48
CA THR A 486 5.39 -7.22 45.57
C THR A 486 4.38 -7.85 46.54
N TRP A 487 3.54 -8.79 46.08
CA TRP A 487 2.70 -9.62 46.97
C TRP A 487 3.55 -10.59 47.79
N ALA A 488 4.57 -11.21 47.20
CA ALA A 488 5.49 -12.10 47.91
C ALA A 488 6.34 -11.33 48.93
N GLU A 489 6.81 -10.13 48.58
CA GLU A 489 7.53 -9.22 49.48
C GLU A 489 6.63 -8.68 50.58
N SER A 490 5.40 -8.23 50.28
CA SER A 490 4.42 -7.80 51.28
C SER A 490 4.02 -8.93 52.23
N LYS A 491 3.90 -10.17 51.75
CA LYS A 491 3.62 -11.36 52.58
C LYS A 491 4.82 -11.77 53.45
N THR A 492 6.03 -11.40 53.04
CA THR A 492 7.27 -11.57 53.79
C THR A 492 7.45 -10.46 54.83
N LEU A 493 7.12 -9.22 54.47
CA LEU A 493 7.09 -8.06 55.37
C LEU A 493 5.97 -8.20 56.42
N LEU A 494 4.78 -8.68 56.05
CA LEU A 494 3.70 -9.02 56.98
C LEU A 494 4.06 -10.17 57.92
N ARG A 495 4.86 -11.15 57.46
CA ARG A 495 5.42 -12.20 58.33
C ARG A 495 6.46 -11.65 59.30
N LYS A 496 7.34 -10.75 58.86
CA LYS A 496 8.31 -10.05 59.71
C LYS A 496 7.64 -9.12 60.72
N LEU A 497 6.58 -8.40 60.33
CA LEU A 497 5.78 -7.52 61.21
C LEU A 497 4.92 -8.31 62.20
N LYS A 498 4.42 -9.50 61.83
CA LYS A 498 3.74 -10.43 62.76
C LYS A 498 4.72 -11.14 63.70
N GLY A 499 5.95 -11.41 63.26
CA GLY A 499 7.03 -11.93 64.12
C GLY A 499 7.56 -10.89 65.12
N GLY A 500 7.68 -9.62 64.72
CA GLY A 500 8.14 -8.52 65.58
C GLY A 500 7.14 -8.05 66.64
N LYS A 501 5.85 -8.40 66.53
CA LYS A 501 4.84 -8.10 67.56
C LYS A 501 4.86 -9.06 68.75
N ASN A 502 5.52 -10.22 68.65
CA ASN A 502 5.67 -11.14 69.78
C ASN A 502 6.90 -10.86 70.66
N ASP A 503 7.84 -10.02 70.22
CA ASP A 503 9.05 -9.69 71.00
C ASP A 503 8.96 -8.38 71.79
N CYS A 504 7.88 -7.60 71.66
CA CYS A 504 7.68 -6.37 72.44
C CYS A 504 6.78 -6.55 73.68
N PHE A 505 6.36 -7.78 73.99
CA PHE A 505 5.56 -8.12 75.17
C PHE A 505 6.18 -9.26 75.99
N SER A 506 7.51 -9.26 76.23
CA SER A 506 8.15 -10.21 77.15
C SER A 506 9.50 -9.73 77.69
N ARG A 507 9.54 -8.57 78.36
CA ARG A 507 10.62 -8.23 79.33
C ARG A 507 10.11 -7.48 80.56
N LYS A 508 9.40 -8.22 81.41
CA LYS A 508 9.29 -8.13 82.89
C LYS A 508 8.86 -9.54 83.29
N ALA A 509 9.48 -10.30 84.19
CA ALA A 509 10.47 -10.04 85.20
C ALA A 509 11.17 -11.38 85.54
N VAL A 510 12.44 -11.34 85.95
CA VAL A 510 13.06 -12.40 86.75
C VAL A 510 13.64 -11.70 87.97
N LEU A 511 12.97 -11.81 89.10
CA LEU A 511 13.60 -11.75 90.42
C LEU A 511 12.88 -12.74 91.33
N HIS A 512 13.67 -13.68 91.82
CA HIS A 512 13.35 -14.83 92.64
C HIS A 512 12.68 -14.48 93.97
N VAL A 513 11.80 -15.38 94.41
CA VAL A 513 11.41 -15.57 95.81
C VAL A 513 12.51 -16.37 96.52
N GLY A 514 12.97 -15.86 97.67
CA GLY A 514 13.79 -16.58 98.63
C GLY A 514 13.43 -16.11 100.04
N GLU A 515 13.00 -17.07 100.85
CA GLU A 515 12.38 -16.97 102.18
C GLU A 515 13.29 -16.42 103.31
N LYS A 516 12.63 -16.25 104.48
CA LYS A 516 13.12 -16.09 105.87
C LYS A 516 13.33 -14.63 106.31
N GLY A 517 12.79 -14.15 107.43
CA GLY A 517 12.01 -14.71 108.54
C GLY A 517 11.83 -13.61 109.60
N GLN A 518 10.96 -13.85 110.60
CA GLN A 518 10.91 -13.28 111.97
C GLN A 518 11.41 -11.82 112.16
N GLU A 519 10.62 -10.84 112.59
CA GLU A 519 9.67 -10.74 113.71
C GLU A 519 8.65 -9.63 113.44
#